data_AF-A0A921QGB8-F1
#
_entry.id   AF-A0A921QGB8-F1
#
_cell.length_a   1.000
_cell.length_b   1.000
_cell.length_c   1.000
_cell.angle_alpha   90.00
_cell.angle_beta   90.00
_cell.angle_gamma   90.00
#
_symmetry.space_group_name_H-M   'P 1'
#
loop_
_entity.id
_entity.type
_entity.pdbx_description
1 polymer ?
#
loop_
_entity_poly.entity_id
_entity_poly.type
_entity_poly.pdbx_seq_one_letter_code
_entity_poly.pdbx_strand_id
1 'polypeptide(L)'
;MAAARAKAVQRSLQVIKMLAETTGSTGKQLRREVAEIVFTVSNIRAVLRHAPAAHVGLRRLGAEVLTRLAMDADARERIGGTGGVVALLLDMFLRPGGGSSDEDADAARVEAGEALAMLALESPRNCERILRGGGGSSSLATTSTTTTTTTVDSLVDALGDAAIGVEAGRILTNLCAYTGGSSEWFPQLRRATRGAATVLRDVAATVNESKPLEVSLGLAAQLVRLMGPHELAHHLVSAGVTEADLVSRLVSVLATYACPSIKAPRIRRFTVELVVALLRTPPARERWLIAEAMAAAGMGAELRRVAETTSELECFHVFSGSAGVSRHAVGLAALVDTALELMGTTVAGADRAPRVSVTTTDKCACV
;
A
#
# COMPACT_ATOMS: atom_id res chain seq x y z
N MET A 1 -6.64 -13.76 -41.39
CA MET A 1 -7.46 -14.40 -40.33
C MET A 1 -7.01 -14.05 -38.90
N ALA A 2 -5.72 -14.08 -38.56
CA ALA A 2 -5.24 -13.80 -37.19
C ALA A 2 -5.58 -12.38 -36.69
N ALA A 3 -5.39 -11.34 -37.51
CA ALA A 3 -5.70 -9.95 -37.14
C ALA A 3 -7.20 -9.72 -36.86
N ALA A 4 -8.09 -10.36 -37.62
CA ALA A 4 -9.54 -10.27 -37.39
C ALA A 4 -9.95 -10.91 -36.05
N ARG A 5 -9.33 -12.03 -35.68
CA ARG A 5 -9.55 -12.69 -34.38
C ARG A 5 -9.04 -11.84 -33.22
N ALA A 6 -7.84 -11.26 -33.33
CA ALA A 6 -7.29 -10.36 -32.31
C ALA A 6 -8.20 -9.13 -32.09
N LYS A 7 -8.71 -8.53 -33.17
CA LYS A 7 -9.68 -7.42 -33.09
C LYS A 7 -11.00 -7.83 -32.42
N ALA A 8 -11.51 -9.03 -32.72
CA ALA A 8 -12.73 -9.54 -32.06
C ALA A 8 -12.52 -9.75 -30.55
N VAL A 9 -11.37 -10.30 -30.14
CA VAL A 9 -11.00 -10.43 -28.72
C VAL A 9 -10.90 -9.06 -28.05
N GLN A 10 -10.23 -8.10 -28.69
CA GLN A 10 -10.14 -6.73 -28.19
C GLN A 10 -11.51 -6.11 -27.94
N ARG A 11 -12.42 -6.20 -28.92
CA ARG A 11 -13.79 -5.68 -28.78
C ARG A 11 -14.57 -6.39 -27.68
N SER A 12 -14.40 -7.69 -27.54
CA SER A 12 -15.05 -8.47 -26.48
C SER A 12 -14.60 -8.01 -25.08
N LEU A 13 -13.29 -7.83 -24.89
CA LEU A 13 -12.74 -7.29 -23.64
C LEU A 13 -13.19 -5.86 -23.36
N GLN A 14 -13.29 -5.00 -24.39
CA GLN A 14 -13.81 -3.64 -24.24
C GLN A 14 -15.26 -3.63 -23.73
N VAL A 15 -16.11 -4.52 -24.25
CA VAL A 15 -17.49 -4.65 -23.75
C VAL A 15 -17.49 -5.08 -22.29
N ILE A 16 -16.70 -6.09 -21.93
CA ILE A 16 -16.60 -6.55 -20.53
C ILE A 16 -16.11 -5.41 -19.62
N LYS A 17 -15.09 -4.66 -20.05
CA LYS A 17 -14.57 -3.50 -19.32
C LYS A 17 -15.69 -2.48 -19.05
N MET A 18 -16.43 -2.07 -20.08
CA MET A 18 -17.52 -1.11 -19.94
C MET A 18 -18.62 -1.59 -18.97
N LEU A 19 -18.97 -2.89 -19.02
CA LEU A 19 -19.92 -3.47 -18.07
C LEU A 19 -19.38 -3.41 -16.64
N ALA A 20 -18.11 -3.78 -16.43
CA ALA A 20 -17.48 -3.78 -15.11
C ALA A 20 -17.24 -2.37 -14.53
N GLU A 21 -17.12 -1.35 -15.39
CA GLU A 21 -16.98 0.06 -15.04
C GLU A 21 -18.29 0.73 -14.62
N THR A 22 -19.43 0.09 -14.87
CA THR A 22 -20.73 0.59 -14.42
C THR A 22 -20.69 0.81 -12.90
N THR A 23 -21.26 1.93 -12.46
CA THR A 23 -21.20 2.38 -11.07
C THR A 23 -22.41 1.90 -10.27
N GLY A 24 -22.37 2.08 -8.95
CA GLY A 24 -23.50 1.78 -8.07
C GLY A 24 -23.87 0.29 -7.96
N SER A 25 -25.11 0.01 -7.56
CA SER A 25 -25.62 -1.34 -7.33
C SER A 25 -25.68 -2.17 -8.61
N THR A 26 -26.11 -1.58 -9.73
CA THR A 26 -26.11 -2.23 -11.06
C THR A 26 -24.70 -2.65 -11.46
N GLY A 27 -23.72 -1.77 -11.28
CA GLY A 27 -22.32 -2.08 -11.52
C GLY A 27 -21.80 -3.24 -10.67
N LYS A 28 -22.15 -3.26 -9.39
CA LYS A 28 -21.82 -4.37 -8.49
C LYS A 28 -22.40 -5.69 -9.01
N GLN A 29 -23.66 -5.70 -9.41
CA GLN A 29 -24.30 -6.88 -9.98
C GLN A 29 -23.61 -7.33 -11.28
N LEU A 30 -23.33 -6.42 -12.20
CA LEU A 30 -22.64 -6.74 -13.45
C LEU A 30 -21.27 -7.37 -13.22
N ARG A 31 -20.46 -6.82 -12.31
CA ARG A 31 -19.15 -7.40 -11.96
C ARG A 31 -19.28 -8.83 -11.44
N ARG A 32 -20.26 -9.07 -10.57
CA ARG A 32 -20.54 -10.38 -9.99
C ARG A 32 -20.94 -11.40 -11.07
N GLU A 33 -21.96 -11.07 -11.86
CA GLU A 33 -22.53 -11.93 -12.91
C GLU A 33 -21.49 -12.28 -13.98
N VAL A 34 -20.74 -11.28 -14.46
CA VAL A 34 -19.70 -11.49 -15.47
C VAL A 34 -18.59 -12.41 -14.96
N ALA A 35 -18.20 -12.26 -13.69
CA ALA A 35 -17.21 -13.13 -13.06
C ALA A 35 -17.77 -14.54 -12.74
N GLU A 36 -19.09 -14.71 -12.60
CA GLU A 36 -19.77 -16.01 -12.39
C GLU A 36 -19.82 -16.87 -13.65
N ILE A 37 -19.67 -16.28 -14.83
CA ILE A 37 -19.49 -17.04 -16.06
C ILE A 37 -18.17 -17.81 -15.99
N VAL A 38 -18.29 -19.15 -15.95
CA VAL A 38 -17.21 -20.14 -15.71
C VAL A 38 -15.93 -19.87 -16.50
N PHE A 39 -16.07 -19.44 -17.75
CA PHE A 39 -14.92 -19.25 -18.65
C PHE A 39 -14.35 -17.84 -18.66
N THR A 40 -14.98 -16.84 -18.03
CA THR A 40 -14.54 -15.44 -18.13
C THR A 40 -13.09 -15.26 -17.68
N VAL A 41 -12.76 -15.67 -16.46
CA VAL A 41 -11.41 -15.49 -15.91
C VAL A 41 -10.39 -16.35 -16.67
N SER A 42 -10.75 -17.58 -17.03
CA SER A 42 -9.88 -18.48 -17.80
C SER A 42 -9.57 -17.95 -19.21
N ASN A 43 -10.54 -17.30 -19.86
CA ASN A 43 -10.36 -16.68 -21.16
C ASN A 43 -9.48 -15.43 -21.07
N ILE A 44 -9.69 -14.58 -20.06
CA ILE A 44 -8.82 -13.41 -19.83
C ILE A 44 -7.40 -13.86 -19.51
N ARG A 45 -7.21 -14.91 -18.70
CA ARG A 45 -5.91 -15.54 -18.46
C ARG A 45 -5.25 -16.00 -19.76
N ALA A 46 -6.01 -16.60 -20.69
CA ALA A 46 -5.47 -17.00 -21.98
C ALA A 46 -5.01 -15.79 -22.81
N VAL A 47 -5.70 -14.65 -22.72
CA VAL A 47 -5.24 -13.39 -23.32
C VAL A 47 -3.94 -12.92 -22.69
N LEU A 48 -3.84 -12.89 -21.36
CA LEU A 48 -2.62 -12.49 -20.66
C LEU A 48 -1.41 -13.36 -21.04
N ARG A 49 -1.64 -14.67 -21.17
CA ARG A 49 -0.59 -15.66 -21.46
C ARG A 49 -0.15 -15.70 -22.93
N HIS A 50 -1.09 -15.58 -23.86
CA HIS A 50 -0.86 -15.91 -25.27
C HIS A 50 -0.95 -14.72 -26.23
N ALA A 51 -1.35 -13.53 -25.76
CA ALA A 51 -1.31 -12.35 -26.62
C ALA A 51 0.13 -12.10 -27.11
N PRO A 52 0.34 -11.96 -28.44
CA PRO A 52 1.66 -11.72 -29.00
C PRO A 52 2.31 -10.46 -28.40
N ALA A 53 3.65 -10.41 -28.36
CA ALA A 53 4.38 -9.24 -27.87
C ALA A 53 3.96 -7.94 -28.57
N ALA A 54 3.70 -8.00 -29.89
CA ALA A 54 3.19 -6.87 -30.68
C ALA A 54 1.77 -6.39 -30.29
N HIS A 55 1.06 -7.09 -29.41
CA HIS A 55 -0.27 -6.76 -28.92
C HIS A 55 -0.27 -6.53 -27.40
N VAL A 56 0.68 -5.72 -26.91
CA VAL A 56 0.75 -5.30 -25.50
C VAL A 56 -0.60 -4.76 -25.01
N GLY A 57 -1.31 -4.00 -25.85
CA GLY A 57 -2.65 -3.47 -25.56
C GLY A 57 -3.71 -4.54 -25.22
N LEU A 58 -3.59 -5.78 -25.71
CA LEU A 58 -4.51 -6.86 -25.33
C LEU A 58 -4.24 -7.36 -23.91
N ARG A 59 -2.96 -7.50 -23.52
CA ARG A 59 -2.59 -7.89 -22.15
C ARG A 59 -2.99 -6.81 -21.16
N ARG A 60 -2.69 -5.55 -21.51
CA ARG A 60 -3.13 -4.36 -20.76
C ARG A 60 -4.64 -4.37 -20.53
N LEU A 61 -5.43 -4.49 -21.60
CA LEU A 61 -6.89 -4.51 -21.51
C LEU A 61 -7.40 -5.72 -20.70
N GLY A 62 -6.72 -6.87 -20.78
CA GLY A 62 -7.00 -8.02 -19.92
C GLY A 62 -6.80 -7.71 -18.44
N ALA A 63 -5.69 -7.06 -18.08
CA ALA A 63 -5.42 -6.65 -16.70
C ALA A 63 -6.45 -5.62 -16.21
N GLU A 64 -6.77 -4.61 -17.03
CA GLU A 64 -7.82 -3.61 -16.75
C GLU A 64 -9.17 -4.28 -16.43
N VAL A 65 -9.59 -5.26 -17.25
CA VAL A 65 -10.83 -6.01 -17.01
C VAL A 65 -10.78 -6.73 -15.67
N LEU A 66 -9.67 -7.39 -15.33
CA LEU A 66 -9.53 -8.07 -14.03
C LEU A 66 -9.60 -7.08 -12.88
N THR A 67 -8.94 -5.92 -12.97
CA THR A 67 -8.99 -4.84 -11.97
C THR A 67 -10.42 -4.40 -11.72
N ARG A 68 -11.19 -4.15 -12.78
CA ARG A 68 -12.59 -3.71 -12.67
C ARG A 68 -13.48 -4.80 -12.08
N LEU A 69 -13.36 -6.06 -12.52
CA LEU A 69 -14.12 -7.17 -11.94
C LEU A 69 -13.79 -7.37 -10.45
N ALA A 70 -12.51 -7.30 -10.08
CA ALA A 70 -12.02 -7.47 -8.70
C ALA A 70 -12.43 -6.36 -7.72
N MET A 71 -13.13 -5.31 -8.19
CA MET A 71 -13.84 -4.39 -7.30
C MET A 71 -14.93 -5.09 -6.49
N ASP A 72 -15.55 -6.15 -7.04
CA ASP A 72 -16.43 -7.02 -6.28
C ASP A 72 -15.62 -8.07 -5.48
N ALA A 73 -15.95 -8.27 -4.20
CA ALA A 73 -15.17 -9.12 -3.30
C ALA A 73 -15.19 -10.61 -3.70
N ASP A 74 -16.35 -11.12 -4.16
CA ASP A 74 -16.46 -12.52 -4.57
C ASP A 74 -15.74 -12.74 -5.91
N ALA A 75 -15.84 -11.77 -6.83
CA ALA A 75 -15.03 -11.79 -8.05
C ALA A 75 -13.53 -11.74 -7.74
N ARG A 76 -13.09 -10.91 -6.79
CA ARG A 76 -11.69 -10.78 -6.34
C ARG A 76 -11.11 -12.12 -5.88
N GLU A 77 -11.82 -12.86 -5.03
CA GLU A 77 -11.38 -14.17 -4.55
C GLU A 77 -11.31 -15.19 -5.69
N ARG A 78 -12.31 -15.22 -6.58
CA ARG A 78 -12.35 -16.14 -7.74
C ARG A 78 -11.23 -15.87 -8.74
N ILE A 79 -10.95 -14.60 -9.02
CA ILE A 79 -9.89 -14.21 -9.95
C ILE A 79 -8.54 -14.65 -9.39
N GLY A 80 -8.24 -14.32 -8.14
CA GLY A 80 -6.97 -14.69 -7.52
C GLY A 80 -6.83 -16.21 -7.33
N GLY A 81 -7.94 -16.92 -7.08
CA GLY A 81 -7.97 -18.40 -6.99
C GLY A 81 -7.84 -19.12 -8.33
N THR A 82 -8.00 -18.42 -9.46
CA THR A 82 -7.82 -19.03 -10.77
C THR A 82 -6.34 -19.23 -11.07
N GLY A 83 -5.94 -20.50 -11.23
CA GLY A 83 -4.54 -20.89 -11.38
C GLY A 83 -3.79 -20.08 -12.45
N GLY A 84 -2.60 -19.59 -12.10
CA GLY A 84 -1.70 -18.87 -13.01
C GLY A 84 -2.03 -17.40 -13.28
N VAL A 85 -3.21 -16.88 -12.88
CA VAL A 85 -3.53 -15.45 -13.08
C VAL A 85 -2.57 -14.55 -12.32
N VAL A 86 -2.39 -14.80 -11.01
CA VAL A 86 -1.48 -14.02 -10.16
C VAL A 86 -0.04 -14.07 -10.68
N ALA A 87 0.44 -15.25 -11.07
CA ALA A 87 1.79 -15.41 -11.61
C ALA A 87 2.00 -14.64 -12.92
N LEU A 88 1.02 -14.66 -13.83
CA LEU A 88 1.09 -13.89 -15.08
C LEU A 88 1.07 -12.38 -14.83
N LEU A 89 0.26 -11.91 -13.87
CA LEU A 89 0.23 -10.50 -13.50
C LEU A 89 1.55 -10.06 -12.84
N LEU A 90 2.15 -10.89 -11.97
CA LEU A 90 3.46 -10.62 -11.39
C LEU A 90 4.57 -10.56 -12.44
N ASP A 91 4.61 -11.53 -13.37
CA ASP A 91 5.56 -11.52 -14.49
C ASP A 91 5.39 -10.28 -15.37
N MET A 92 4.14 -9.89 -15.64
CA MET A 92 3.82 -8.70 -16.43
C MET A 92 4.23 -7.41 -15.71
N PHE A 93 3.97 -7.31 -14.41
CA PHE A 93 4.26 -6.13 -13.58
C PHE A 93 5.76 -5.90 -13.38
N LEU A 94 6.48 -6.96 -12.97
CA LEU A 94 7.90 -6.90 -12.59
C LEU A 94 8.85 -7.02 -13.78
N ARG A 95 8.34 -7.17 -15.00
CA ARG A 95 9.16 -7.17 -16.20
C ARG A 95 9.90 -5.83 -16.31
N PRO A 96 11.22 -5.81 -16.60
CA PRO A 96 11.93 -4.58 -16.87
C PRO A 96 11.26 -3.82 -18.03
N GLY A 97 11.06 -2.52 -17.86
CA GLY A 97 10.56 -1.64 -18.92
C GLY A 97 11.49 -1.64 -20.15
N GLY A 98 10.92 -1.49 -21.33
CA GLY A 98 11.65 -1.42 -22.60
C GLY A 98 12.30 -0.06 -22.83
N GLY A 99 13.18 0.39 -21.93
CA GLY A 99 13.81 1.73 -22.04
C GLY A 99 12.80 2.89 -22.09
N SER A 100 13.28 4.11 -22.33
CA SER A 100 12.49 5.35 -22.25
C SER A 100 11.49 5.59 -23.40
N SER A 101 11.18 4.57 -24.21
CA SER A 101 10.38 4.71 -25.44
C SER A 101 9.22 3.72 -25.57
N ASP A 102 8.94 2.90 -24.54
CA ASP A 102 7.88 1.88 -24.58
C ASP A 102 6.75 2.21 -23.58
N GLU A 103 6.10 3.37 -23.80
CA GLU A 103 4.98 3.87 -22.98
C GLU A 103 3.83 2.84 -22.86
N ASP A 104 3.60 2.06 -23.92
CA ASP A 104 2.58 1.00 -23.94
C ASP A 104 2.96 -0.18 -23.04
N ALA A 105 4.25 -0.54 -22.96
CA ALA A 105 4.73 -1.55 -22.03
C ALA A 105 4.64 -1.07 -20.58
N ASP A 106 5.01 0.18 -20.30
CA ASP A 106 4.89 0.73 -18.95
C ASP A 106 3.43 0.85 -18.52
N ALA A 107 2.54 1.31 -19.39
CA ALA A 107 1.11 1.31 -19.10
C ALA A 107 0.56 -0.10 -18.83
N ALA A 108 1.03 -1.10 -19.57
CA ALA A 108 0.68 -2.49 -19.31
C ALA A 108 1.18 -2.97 -17.93
N ARG A 109 2.42 -2.63 -17.55
CA ARG A 109 2.96 -2.94 -16.22
C ARG A 109 2.10 -2.28 -15.14
N VAL A 110 1.79 -0.99 -15.27
CA VAL A 110 0.92 -0.25 -14.33
C VAL A 110 -0.42 -0.96 -14.15
N GLU A 111 -1.11 -1.32 -15.24
CA GLU A 111 -2.41 -2.01 -15.17
C GLU A 111 -2.31 -3.40 -14.50
N ALA A 112 -1.21 -4.13 -14.70
CA ALA A 112 -0.97 -5.38 -13.99
C ALA A 112 -0.75 -5.15 -12.49
N GLY A 113 -0.05 -4.08 -12.12
CA GLY A 113 0.14 -3.65 -10.73
C GLY A 113 -1.18 -3.23 -10.06
N GLU A 114 -2.04 -2.49 -10.77
CA GLU A 114 -3.38 -2.15 -10.29
C GLU A 114 -4.24 -3.40 -10.06
N ALA A 115 -4.18 -4.37 -10.98
CA ALA A 115 -4.88 -5.64 -10.82
C ALA A 115 -4.40 -6.40 -9.57
N LEU A 116 -3.08 -6.50 -9.36
CA LEU A 116 -2.51 -7.14 -8.17
C LEU A 116 -2.90 -6.42 -6.87
N ALA A 117 -2.84 -5.09 -6.86
CA ALA A 117 -3.26 -4.29 -5.70
C ALA A 117 -4.74 -4.52 -5.38
N MET A 118 -5.61 -4.53 -6.40
CA MET A 118 -7.03 -4.83 -6.24
C MET A 118 -7.30 -6.25 -5.78
N LEU A 119 -6.52 -7.25 -6.23
CA LEU A 119 -6.66 -8.63 -5.79
C LEU A 119 -6.24 -8.80 -4.32
N ALA A 120 -5.20 -8.09 -3.88
CA ALA A 120 -4.71 -8.13 -2.51
C ALA A 120 -5.62 -7.39 -1.51
N LEU A 121 -6.33 -6.36 -1.97
CA LEU A 121 -7.22 -5.58 -1.11
C LEU A 121 -8.25 -6.49 -0.44
N GLU A 122 -8.50 -6.37 0.86
CA GLU A 122 -9.64 -7.07 1.47
C GLU A 122 -9.46 -8.61 1.56
N SER A 123 -8.36 -9.18 1.07
CA SER A 123 -8.27 -10.61 0.75
C SER A 123 -6.95 -11.23 1.22
N PRO A 124 -6.91 -11.75 2.46
CA PRO A 124 -5.75 -12.47 2.98
C PRO A 124 -5.33 -13.62 2.07
N ARG A 125 -6.29 -14.41 1.55
CA ARG A 125 -6.01 -15.54 0.65
C ARG A 125 -5.29 -15.11 -0.62
N ASN A 126 -5.71 -14.02 -1.25
CA ASN A 126 -5.01 -13.50 -2.43
C ASN A 126 -3.66 -12.90 -2.08
N CYS A 127 -3.52 -12.22 -0.94
CA CYS A 127 -2.22 -11.77 -0.46
C CYS A 127 -1.23 -12.94 -0.35
N GLU A 128 -1.63 -14.06 0.25
CA GLU A 128 -0.78 -15.25 0.32
C GLU A 128 -0.44 -15.80 -1.07
N ARG A 129 -1.40 -15.83 -2.01
CA ARG A 129 -1.15 -16.26 -3.40
C ARG A 129 -0.12 -15.37 -4.10
N ILE A 130 -0.15 -14.06 -3.85
CA ILE A 130 0.84 -13.10 -4.37
C ILE A 130 2.21 -13.33 -3.72
N LEU A 131 2.25 -13.53 -2.40
CA LEU A 131 3.49 -13.80 -1.67
C LEU A 131 4.17 -15.10 -2.11
N ARG A 132 3.37 -16.14 -2.44
CA ARG A 132 3.84 -17.39 -3.03
C ARG A 132 4.23 -17.24 -4.51
N GLY A 133 3.60 -16.33 -5.23
CA GLY A 133 3.68 -16.24 -6.69
C GLY A 133 5.07 -15.90 -7.27
N GLY A 134 5.95 -15.26 -6.51
CA GLY A 134 7.34 -14.97 -6.93
C GLY A 134 8.34 -16.06 -6.54
N GLY A 135 7.89 -17.11 -5.84
CA GLY A 135 8.65 -18.33 -5.63
C GLY A 135 8.13 -19.39 -6.60
N GLY A 136 8.99 -19.86 -7.51
CA GLY A 136 8.66 -20.99 -8.35
C GLY A 136 8.09 -22.14 -7.51
N SER A 137 6.99 -22.72 -7.99
CA SER A 137 6.58 -24.06 -7.60
C SER A 137 7.74 -25.04 -7.87
N SER A 138 8.62 -25.25 -6.90
CA SER A 138 9.41 -26.46 -6.66
C SER A 138 10.09 -26.28 -5.30
N SER A 139 9.81 -27.03 -4.24
CA SER A 139 10.04 -28.48 -4.16
C SER A 139 11.19 -28.99 -5.05
N LEU A 140 12.28 -28.23 -5.15
CA LEU A 140 13.61 -28.80 -5.34
C LEU A 140 14.64 -27.76 -4.89
N ALA A 141 14.89 -27.75 -3.59
CA ALA A 141 16.10 -27.15 -3.04
C ALA A 141 17.29 -27.89 -3.67
N THR A 142 17.78 -27.38 -4.80
CA THR A 142 19.06 -27.80 -5.37
C THR A 142 20.08 -26.75 -4.94
N THR A 143 20.81 -27.13 -3.89
CA THR A 143 22.09 -26.57 -3.43
C THR A 143 22.78 -25.69 -4.47
N SER A 144 22.54 -24.38 -4.36
CA SER A 144 23.40 -23.35 -4.92
C SER A 144 23.16 -22.07 -4.12
N THR A 145 24.26 -21.41 -3.76
CA THR A 145 24.34 -20.22 -2.89
C THR A 145 23.80 -18.98 -3.61
N THR A 146 22.55 -19.04 -4.06
CA THR A 146 21.86 -18.01 -4.82
C THR A 146 20.76 -17.44 -3.93
N THR A 147 20.93 -16.18 -3.50
CA THR A 147 19.94 -15.41 -2.75
C THR A 147 18.56 -15.58 -3.40
N THR A 148 17.64 -16.30 -2.76
CA THR A 148 16.28 -16.47 -3.27
C THR A 148 15.57 -15.12 -3.16
N THR A 149 15.48 -14.41 -4.28
CA THR A 149 14.69 -13.17 -4.40
C THR A 149 13.22 -13.54 -4.21
N THR A 150 12.61 -12.99 -3.17
CA THR A 150 11.20 -13.20 -2.87
C THR A 150 10.34 -12.20 -3.65
N THR A 151 9.02 -12.44 -3.78
CA THR A 151 8.09 -11.44 -4.32
C THR A 151 8.24 -10.09 -3.61
N VAL A 152 8.43 -10.11 -2.28
CA VAL A 152 8.57 -8.88 -1.48
C VAL A 152 9.84 -8.13 -1.84
N ASP A 153 10.96 -8.83 -2.06
CA ASP A 153 12.21 -8.18 -2.48
C ASP A 153 12.02 -7.50 -3.85
N SER A 154 11.42 -8.18 -4.82
CA SER A 154 11.14 -7.59 -6.14
C SER A 154 10.18 -6.40 -6.08
N LEU A 155 9.19 -6.43 -5.18
CA LEU A 155 8.28 -5.30 -4.96
C LEU A 155 9.00 -4.12 -4.30
N VAL A 156 9.93 -4.37 -3.38
CA VAL A 156 10.76 -3.33 -2.77
C VAL A 156 11.66 -2.67 -3.80
N ASP A 157 12.31 -3.45 -4.67
CA ASP A 157 13.13 -2.92 -5.75
C ASP A 157 12.29 -2.06 -6.72
N ALA A 158 11.06 -2.49 -7.01
CA ALA A 158 10.12 -1.76 -7.86
C ALA A 158 9.66 -0.41 -7.28
N LEU A 159 9.83 -0.14 -5.97
CA LEU A 159 9.50 1.17 -5.39
C LEU A 159 10.31 2.31 -6.02
N GLY A 160 11.52 2.04 -6.48
CA GLY A 160 12.39 3.02 -7.15
C GLY A 160 12.10 3.20 -8.64
N ASP A 161 11.19 2.41 -9.22
CA ASP A 161 10.83 2.51 -10.63
C ASP A 161 9.81 3.64 -10.84
N ALA A 162 10.12 4.59 -11.73
CA ALA A 162 9.30 5.76 -11.99
C ALA A 162 7.92 5.43 -12.58
N ALA A 163 7.78 4.31 -13.30
CA ALA A 163 6.52 3.91 -13.91
C ALA A 163 5.63 3.14 -12.94
N ILE A 164 6.21 2.22 -12.14
CA ILE A 164 5.43 1.23 -11.37
C ILE A 164 5.54 1.35 -9.84
N GLY A 165 6.35 2.28 -9.33
CA GLY A 165 6.60 2.40 -7.88
C GLY A 165 5.33 2.66 -7.05
N VAL A 166 4.38 3.40 -7.61
CA VAL A 166 3.08 3.66 -6.96
C VAL A 166 2.27 2.38 -6.79
N GLU A 167 2.22 1.54 -7.82
CA GLU A 167 1.51 0.27 -7.79
C GLU A 167 2.23 -0.75 -6.90
N ALA A 168 3.57 -0.78 -6.92
CA ALA A 168 4.37 -1.59 -5.99
C ALA A 168 4.06 -1.23 -4.53
N GLY A 169 4.01 0.07 -4.23
CA GLY A 169 3.66 0.56 -2.90
C GLY A 169 2.26 0.17 -2.46
N ARG A 170 1.28 0.21 -3.36
CA ARG A 170 -0.11 -0.25 -3.09
C ARG A 170 -0.17 -1.74 -2.81
N ILE A 171 0.53 -2.56 -3.60
CA ILE A 171 0.60 -4.01 -3.40
C ILE A 171 1.21 -4.29 -2.02
N LEU A 172 2.38 -3.73 -1.72
CA LEU A 172 3.05 -3.92 -0.43
C LEU A 172 2.18 -3.47 0.74
N THR A 173 1.47 -2.34 0.60
CA THR A 173 0.55 -1.84 1.63
C THR A 173 -0.52 -2.88 1.95
N ASN A 174 -1.16 -3.45 0.92
CA ASN A 174 -2.22 -4.44 1.10
C ASN A 174 -1.68 -5.77 1.65
N LEU A 175 -0.53 -6.24 1.15
CA LEU A 175 0.12 -7.46 1.68
C LEU A 175 0.41 -7.31 3.18
N CYS A 176 1.01 -6.19 3.60
CA CYS A 176 1.29 -5.93 5.01
C CYS A 176 0.01 -5.79 5.83
N ALA A 177 -1.01 -5.09 5.32
CA ALA A 177 -2.26 -4.85 6.04
C ALA A 177 -3.04 -6.14 6.33
N TYR A 178 -3.11 -7.06 5.35
CA TYR A 178 -3.99 -8.23 5.43
C TYR A 178 -3.29 -9.54 5.77
N THR A 179 -1.95 -9.58 5.74
CA THR A 179 -1.17 -10.78 6.12
C THR A 179 -0.01 -10.50 7.07
N GLY A 180 0.31 -9.24 7.37
CA GLY A 180 1.44 -8.88 8.25
C GLY A 180 1.31 -9.31 9.70
N GLY A 181 0.08 -9.54 10.19
CA GLY A 181 -0.17 -10.11 11.52
C GLY A 181 -0.03 -11.64 11.60
N SER A 182 0.13 -12.33 10.46
CA SER A 182 0.34 -13.78 10.44
C SER A 182 1.80 -14.11 10.76
N SER A 183 2.02 -15.00 11.72
CA SER A 183 3.37 -15.50 12.05
C SER A 183 4.04 -16.23 10.87
N GLU A 184 3.25 -16.83 9.97
CA GLU A 184 3.76 -17.49 8.75
C GLU A 184 4.42 -16.49 7.81
N TRP A 185 3.79 -15.34 7.59
CA TRP A 185 4.21 -14.36 6.57
C TRP A 185 5.05 -13.22 7.12
N PHE A 186 5.04 -13.00 8.44
CA PHE A 186 5.79 -11.94 9.08
C PHE A 186 7.28 -11.91 8.69
N PRO A 187 8.04 -13.02 8.68
CA PRO A 187 9.47 -12.99 8.29
C PRO A 187 9.69 -12.49 6.85
N GLN A 188 8.82 -12.87 5.92
CA GLN A 188 8.90 -12.44 4.52
C GLN A 188 8.47 -10.98 4.37
N LEU A 189 7.36 -10.57 5.00
CA LEU A 189 6.85 -9.20 4.93
C LEU A 189 7.76 -8.20 5.64
N ARG A 190 8.46 -8.60 6.70
CA ARG A 190 9.47 -7.77 7.36
C ARG A 190 10.57 -7.33 6.39
N ARG A 191 10.84 -8.08 5.33
CA ARG A 191 11.81 -7.67 4.28
C ARG A 191 11.38 -6.38 3.57
N ALA A 192 10.09 -6.04 3.59
CA ALA A 192 9.58 -4.77 3.07
C ALA A 192 10.18 -3.55 3.77
N THR A 193 10.67 -3.67 5.02
CA THR A 193 11.33 -2.55 5.73
C THR A 193 12.62 -2.11 5.05
N ARG A 194 13.21 -2.91 4.14
CA ARG A 194 14.33 -2.48 3.29
C ARG A 194 13.98 -1.29 2.39
N GLY A 195 12.72 -1.15 1.99
CA GLY A 195 12.22 0.00 1.23
C GLY A 195 11.89 1.23 2.09
N ALA A 196 12.00 1.14 3.42
CA ALA A 196 11.51 2.20 4.31
C ALA A 196 12.22 3.55 4.08
N ALA A 197 13.54 3.56 3.83
CA ALA A 197 14.25 4.81 3.57
C ALA A 197 13.73 5.53 2.32
N THR A 198 13.40 4.79 1.25
CA THR A 198 12.78 5.35 0.04
C THR A 198 11.40 5.93 0.35
N VAL A 199 10.56 5.15 1.02
CA VAL A 199 9.18 5.55 1.35
C VAL A 199 9.15 6.77 2.29
N LEU A 200 10.01 6.80 3.31
CA LEU A 200 10.10 7.93 4.25
C LEU A 200 10.60 9.20 3.56
N ARG A 201 11.55 9.08 2.62
CA ARG A 201 11.98 10.20 1.78
C ARG A 201 10.83 10.74 0.94
N ASP A 202 10.03 9.86 0.35
CA ASP A 202 8.87 10.26 -0.45
C ASP A 202 7.79 10.92 0.42
N VAL A 203 7.56 10.43 1.64
CA VAL A 203 6.67 11.11 2.59
C VAL A 203 7.20 12.51 2.92
N ALA A 204 8.51 12.67 3.12
CA ALA A 204 9.15 13.94 3.48
C ALA A 204 9.33 14.93 2.31
N ALA A 205 9.32 14.48 1.05
CA ALA A 205 9.58 15.32 -0.14
C ALA A 205 8.43 16.29 -0.48
N THR A 206 8.69 17.59 -0.49
CA THR A 206 7.66 18.67 -0.59
C THR A 206 7.00 18.79 -1.97
N VAL A 207 7.57 18.17 -3.01
CA VAL A 207 7.15 18.33 -4.41
C VAL A 207 6.20 17.21 -4.87
N ASN A 208 5.87 16.25 -4.00
CA ASN A 208 5.15 15.05 -4.41
C ASN A 208 3.69 15.31 -4.78
N GLU A 209 3.26 14.70 -5.88
CA GLU A 209 1.87 14.63 -6.28
C GLU A 209 1.02 13.89 -5.23
N SER A 210 -0.28 14.17 -5.23
CA SER A 210 -1.21 13.63 -4.23
C SER A 210 -1.31 12.09 -4.24
N LYS A 211 -1.23 11.42 -5.42
CA LYS A 211 -1.32 9.95 -5.54
C LYS A 211 -0.07 9.24 -5.01
N PRO A 212 1.17 9.56 -5.42
CA PRO A 212 2.38 9.00 -4.83
C PRO A 212 2.46 9.24 -3.32
N LEU A 213 2.18 10.47 -2.86
CA LEU A 213 2.21 10.79 -1.43
C LEU A 213 1.22 9.96 -0.61
N GLU A 214 -0.03 9.82 -1.10
CA GLU A 214 -1.05 8.97 -0.47
C GLU A 214 -0.54 7.53 -0.31
N VAL A 215 0.08 6.96 -1.35
CA VAL A 215 0.62 5.60 -1.29
C VAL A 215 1.79 5.50 -0.32
N SER A 216 2.73 6.44 -0.35
CA SER A 216 3.90 6.43 0.54
C SER A 216 3.49 6.57 2.01
N LEU A 217 2.47 7.39 2.32
CA LEU A 217 1.90 7.49 3.68
C LEU A 217 1.30 6.15 4.13
N GLY A 218 0.50 5.52 3.26
CA GLY A 218 -0.14 4.24 3.55
C GLY A 218 0.88 3.14 3.78
N LEU A 219 1.90 3.04 2.92
CA LEU A 219 2.98 2.06 3.05
C LEU A 219 3.84 2.33 4.29
N ALA A 220 4.23 3.58 4.55
CA ALA A 220 5.00 3.95 5.75
C ALA A 220 4.28 3.49 7.03
N ALA A 221 2.96 3.70 7.11
CA ALA A 221 2.17 3.26 8.25
C ALA A 221 2.25 1.74 8.48
N GLN A 222 2.34 0.94 7.41
CA GLN A 222 2.53 -0.51 7.51
C GLN A 222 3.96 -0.87 7.90
N LEU A 223 4.96 -0.26 7.25
CA LEU A 223 6.37 -0.57 7.48
C LEU A 223 6.78 -0.29 8.92
N VAL A 224 6.33 0.84 9.50
CA VAL A 224 6.59 1.17 10.91
C VAL A 224 6.11 0.06 11.84
N ARG A 225 4.98 -0.60 11.55
CA ARG A 225 4.44 -1.70 12.38
C ARG A 225 5.25 -3.00 12.27
N LEU A 226 6.03 -3.16 11.20
CA LEU A 226 6.88 -4.34 10.98
C LEU A 226 8.31 -4.14 11.52
N MET A 227 8.69 -2.89 11.81
CA MET A 227 10.01 -2.53 12.31
C MET A 227 10.25 -3.02 13.74
N GLY A 228 11.52 -3.31 14.03
CA GLY A 228 11.98 -3.54 15.40
C GLY A 228 12.26 -2.23 16.16
N PRO A 229 12.61 -2.34 17.44
CA PRO A 229 13.09 -1.19 18.23
C PRO A 229 14.24 -0.47 17.52
N HIS A 230 14.27 0.87 17.56
CA HIS A 230 15.32 1.72 16.97
C HIS A 230 15.45 1.67 15.43
N GLU A 231 14.75 0.78 14.73
CA GLU A 231 14.89 0.62 13.27
C GLU A 231 14.33 1.82 12.50
N LEU A 232 13.30 2.49 13.03
CA LEU A 232 12.75 3.71 12.45
C LEU A 232 13.82 4.82 12.34
N ALA A 233 14.57 5.06 13.42
CA ALA A 233 15.61 6.08 13.46
C ALA A 233 16.71 5.80 12.41
N HIS A 234 17.10 4.54 12.26
CA HIS A 234 18.06 4.13 11.23
C HIS A 234 17.56 4.43 9.81
N HIS A 235 16.29 4.12 9.51
CA HIS A 235 15.71 4.38 8.19
C HIS A 235 15.51 5.87 7.92
N LEU A 236 15.18 6.67 8.94
CA LEU A 236 15.12 8.13 8.83
C LEU A 236 16.49 8.74 8.47
N VAL A 237 17.55 8.31 9.16
CA VAL A 237 18.92 8.71 8.82
C VAL A 237 19.29 8.30 7.39
N SER A 238 18.98 7.07 7.00
CA SER A 238 19.21 6.57 5.64
C SER A 238 18.40 7.31 4.57
N ALA A 239 17.23 7.84 4.93
CA ALA A 239 16.40 8.67 4.07
C ALA A 239 16.93 10.10 3.93
N GLY A 240 17.79 10.56 4.85
CA GLY A 240 18.19 11.96 4.98
C GLY A 240 17.08 12.82 5.58
N VAL A 241 16.22 12.24 6.42
CA VAL A 241 15.03 12.87 7.00
C VAL A 241 15.15 12.86 8.51
N THR A 242 14.94 14.00 9.17
CA THR A 242 14.88 14.04 10.64
C THR A 242 13.47 13.69 11.15
N GLU A 243 13.36 13.29 12.42
CA GLU A 243 12.04 13.10 13.06
C GLU A 243 11.19 14.38 13.00
N ALA A 244 11.81 15.54 13.17
CA ALA A 244 11.15 16.83 13.08
C ALA A 244 10.62 17.12 11.66
N ASP A 245 11.39 16.78 10.62
CA ASP A 245 10.96 16.92 9.22
C ASP A 245 9.73 16.05 8.94
N LEU A 246 9.75 14.79 9.40
CA LEU A 246 8.63 13.89 9.25
C LEU A 246 7.38 14.43 9.97
N VAL A 247 7.51 14.82 11.25
CA VAL A 247 6.39 15.36 12.03
C VAL A 247 5.82 16.62 11.39
N SER A 248 6.67 17.59 11.07
CA SER A 248 6.28 18.85 10.41
C SER A 248 5.54 18.56 9.10
N ARG A 249 6.02 17.59 8.33
CA ARG A 249 5.37 17.17 7.09
C ARG A 249 4.00 16.55 7.32
N LEU A 250 3.82 15.66 8.30
CA LEU A 250 2.51 15.07 8.58
C LEU A 250 1.47 16.14 8.97
N VAL A 251 1.88 17.12 9.79
CA VAL A 251 1.04 18.29 10.14
C VAL A 251 0.69 19.09 8.88
N SER A 252 1.69 19.43 8.06
CA SER A 252 1.50 20.18 6.81
C SER A 252 0.56 19.46 5.84
N VAL A 253 0.62 18.13 5.75
CA VAL A 253 -0.31 17.34 4.93
C VAL A 253 -1.74 17.49 5.46
N LEU A 254 -1.99 17.30 6.76
CA LEU A 254 -3.35 17.46 7.30
C LEU A 254 -3.88 18.90 7.14
N ALA A 255 -3.03 19.90 7.35
CA ALA A 255 -3.39 21.31 7.15
C ALA A 255 -3.72 21.62 5.68
N THR A 256 -2.93 21.07 4.74
CA THR A 256 -3.17 21.21 3.29
C THR A 256 -4.47 20.55 2.86
N TYR A 257 -4.77 19.38 3.44
CA TYR A 257 -5.99 18.61 3.20
C TYR A 257 -7.03 18.86 4.30
N ALA A 258 -7.26 20.12 4.67
CA ALA A 258 -8.22 20.49 5.72
C ALA A 258 -9.65 19.97 5.47
N CYS A 259 -10.00 19.69 4.21
CA CYS A 259 -11.23 19.02 3.79
C CYS A 259 -10.92 17.74 2.98
N PRO A 260 -11.85 16.76 2.91
CA PRO A 260 -11.66 15.55 2.11
C PRO A 260 -11.42 15.87 0.63
N SER A 261 -10.51 15.14 -0.02
CA SER A 261 -10.14 15.36 -1.42
C SER A 261 -10.53 14.16 -2.29
N ILE A 262 -11.26 14.41 -3.38
CA ILE A 262 -11.59 13.37 -4.38
C ILE A 262 -10.33 12.91 -5.13
N LYS A 263 -9.32 13.77 -5.27
CA LYS A 263 -8.07 13.43 -5.96
C LYS A 263 -7.18 12.49 -5.14
N ALA A 264 -7.27 12.58 -3.81
CA ALA A 264 -6.55 11.73 -2.89
C ALA A 264 -7.45 11.38 -1.68
N PRO A 265 -8.43 10.47 -1.88
CA PRO A 265 -9.45 10.16 -0.88
C PRO A 265 -8.92 9.60 0.43
N ARG A 266 -7.71 9.02 0.43
CA ARG A 266 -7.15 8.31 1.59
C ARG A 266 -5.98 9.05 2.23
N ILE A 267 -5.59 10.20 1.69
CA ILE A 267 -4.38 10.91 2.15
C ILE A 267 -4.44 11.25 3.64
N ARG A 268 -5.55 11.82 4.11
CA ARG A 268 -5.74 12.12 5.54
C ARG A 268 -5.77 10.85 6.37
N ARG A 269 -6.50 9.84 5.92
CA ARG A 269 -6.58 8.55 6.61
C ARG A 269 -5.20 7.94 6.80
N PHE A 270 -4.42 7.83 5.74
CA PHE A 270 -3.08 7.25 5.81
C PHE A 270 -2.10 8.11 6.61
N THR A 271 -2.24 9.43 6.61
CA THR A 271 -1.49 10.29 7.54
C THR A 271 -1.84 9.97 9.00
N VAL A 272 -3.12 9.82 9.34
CA VAL A 272 -3.54 9.47 10.71
C VAL A 272 -3.10 8.04 11.08
N GLU A 273 -3.19 7.08 10.16
CA GLU A 273 -2.70 5.71 10.40
C GLU A 273 -1.17 5.68 10.63
N LEU A 274 -0.40 6.52 9.93
CA LEU A 274 1.03 6.67 10.17
C LEU A 274 1.30 7.31 11.53
N VAL A 275 0.56 8.36 11.90
CA VAL A 275 0.65 8.96 13.25
C VAL A 275 0.39 7.91 14.33
N VAL A 276 -0.67 7.10 14.20
CA VAL A 276 -0.97 6.01 15.14
C VAL A 276 0.18 4.99 15.17
N ALA A 277 0.73 4.61 14.03
CA ALA A 277 1.84 3.65 13.96
C ALA A 277 3.09 4.16 14.69
N LEU A 278 3.43 5.44 14.50
CA LEU A 278 4.56 6.12 15.15
C LEU A 278 4.36 6.27 16.67
N LEU A 279 3.13 6.40 17.13
CA LEU A 279 2.80 6.53 18.56
C LEU A 279 2.58 5.18 19.26
N ARG A 280 2.47 4.07 18.52
CA ARG A 280 2.17 2.75 19.09
C ARG A 280 3.37 1.81 19.10
N THR A 281 4.19 1.85 18.05
CA THR A 281 5.21 0.83 17.79
C THR A 281 6.53 1.05 18.51
N PRO A 282 7.09 2.28 18.55
CA PRO A 282 8.39 2.52 19.18
C PRO A 282 8.41 2.26 20.69
N PRO A 283 9.59 2.03 21.28
CA PRO A 283 9.79 1.98 22.73
C PRO A 283 9.30 3.26 23.42
N ALA A 284 8.98 3.16 24.72
CA ALA A 284 8.34 4.24 25.48
C ALA A 284 9.04 5.60 25.37
N ARG A 285 10.39 5.64 25.39
CA ARG A 285 11.16 6.87 25.29
C ARG A 285 11.05 7.53 23.91
N GLU A 286 11.22 6.77 22.83
CA GLU A 286 11.08 7.28 21.45
C GLU A 286 9.65 7.74 21.19
N ARG A 287 8.69 6.94 21.64
CA ARG A 287 7.27 7.27 21.56
C ARG A 287 6.96 8.61 22.22
N TRP A 288 7.54 8.87 23.39
CA TRP A 288 7.39 10.14 24.10
C TRP A 288 7.99 11.31 23.31
N LEU A 289 9.21 11.17 22.79
CA LEU A 289 9.85 12.20 21.97
C LEU A 289 9.03 12.55 20.73
N ILE A 290 8.52 11.53 20.02
CA ILE A 290 7.66 11.71 18.85
C ILE A 290 6.35 12.42 19.24
N ALA A 291 5.72 12.00 20.34
CA ALA A 291 4.47 12.61 20.82
C ALA A 291 4.67 14.08 21.23
N GLU A 292 5.77 14.41 21.90
CA GLU A 292 6.13 15.78 22.27
C GLU A 292 6.37 16.63 21.03
N ALA A 293 7.13 16.12 20.06
CA ALA A 293 7.37 16.81 18.78
C ALA A 293 6.05 17.06 18.03
N MET A 294 5.14 16.08 17.98
CA MET A 294 3.82 16.23 17.37
C MET A 294 2.96 17.27 18.09
N ALA A 295 2.97 17.28 19.43
CA ALA A 295 2.25 18.27 20.21
C ALA A 295 2.78 19.69 19.95
N ALA A 296 4.11 19.86 19.98
CA ALA A 296 4.76 21.14 19.69
C ALA A 296 4.50 21.64 18.26
N ALA A 297 4.43 20.73 17.29
CA ALA A 297 4.11 21.06 15.90
C ALA A 297 2.62 21.33 15.62
N GLY A 298 1.74 21.16 16.61
CA GLY A 298 0.30 21.44 16.46
C GLY A 298 -0.53 20.28 15.88
N MET A 299 -0.01 19.05 15.88
CA MET A 299 -0.71 17.85 15.36
C MET A 299 -2.10 17.67 15.97
N GLY A 300 -2.26 17.94 17.27
CA GLY A 300 -3.55 17.80 17.94
C GLY A 300 -4.65 18.72 17.40
N ALA A 301 -4.29 19.93 16.95
CA ALA A 301 -5.24 20.85 16.33
C ALA A 301 -5.69 20.36 14.96
N GLU A 302 -4.75 19.87 14.14
CA GLU A 302 -5.07 19.31 12.83
C GLU A 302 -5.90 18.02 12.94
N LEU A 303 -5.59 17.13 13.89
CA LEU A 303 -6.38 15.92 14.15
C LEU A 303 -7.84 16.25 14.52
N ARG A 304 -8.08 17.24 15.40
CA ARG A 304 -9.45 17.67 15.74
C ARG A 304 -10.18 18.26 14.54
N ARG A 305 -9.50 19.06 13.72
CA ARG A 305 -10.06 19.57 12.46
C ARG A 305 -10.43 18.45 11.49
N VAL A 306 -9.62 17.39 11.40
CA VAL A 306 -9.96 16.22 10.60
C VAL A 306 -11.24 15.57 11.12
N ALA A 307 -11.39 15.36 12.44
CA ALA A 307 -12.61 14.80 13.02
C ALA A 307 -13.86 15.61 12.67
N GLU A 308 -13.78 16.95 12.75
CA GLU A 308 -14.87 17.88 12.43
C GLU A 308 -15.25 17.90 10.94
N THR A 309 -14.33 17.52 10.05
CA THR A 309 -14.48 17.61 8.59
C THR A 309 -14.48 16.25 7.88
N THR A 310 -14.71 15.16 8.63
CA THR A 310 -14.76 13.81 8.04
C THR A 310 -15.90 13.66 7.03
N SER A 311 -15.70 12.80 6.03
CA SER A 311 -16.70 12.46 5.03
C SER A 311 -16.74 10.97 4.73
N GLU A 312 -17.88 10.48 4.23
CA GLU A 312 -18.03 9.12 3.72
C GLU A 312 -17.01 8.80 2.62
N LEU A 313 -16.50 9.80 1.89
CA LEU A 313 -15.41 9.63 0.92
C LEU A 313 -14.18 8.92 1.53
N GLU A 314 -13.88 9.15 2.80
CA GLU A 314 -12.70 8.61 3.47
C GLU A 314 -12.95 7.24 4.12
N CYS A 315 -14.18 6.73 3.96
CA CYS A 315 -14.58 5.43 4.47
C CYS A 315 -14.33 4.29 3.47
N PHE A 316 -13.94 4.56 2.23
CA PHE A 316 -13.79 3.53 1.20
C PHE A 316 -12.34 3.40 0.71
N HIS A 317 -11.96 2.16 0.43
CA HIS A 317 -10.67 1.85 -0.16
C HIS A 317 -10.61 2.20 -1.65
N VAL A 318 -11.72 2.04 -2.40
CA VAL A 318 -11.76 2.13 -3.86
C VAL A 318 -13.07 2.79 -4.29
N PHE A 319 -13.08 3.39 -5.48
CA PHE A 319 -14.26 4.03 -6.07
C PHE A 319 -14.54 3.50 -7.48
N SER A 320 -15.82 3.42 -7.81
CA SER A 320 -16.34 3.24 -9.17
C SER A 320 -17.22 4.45 -9.48
N GLY A 321 -16.63 5.45 -10.15
CA GLY A 321 -17.22 6.78 -10.27
C GLY A 321 -17.47 7.40 -8.89
N SER A 322 -18.71 7.80 -8.60
CA SER A 322 -19.12 8.33 -7.28
C SER A 322 -19.47 7.25 -6.25
N ALA A 323 -19.47 5.96 -6.63
CA ALA A 323 -19.82 4.88 -5.72
C ALA A 323 -18.57 4.35 -5.00
N GLY A 324 -18.58 4.43 -3.66
CA GLY A 324 -17.57 3.80 -2.82
C GLY A 324 -17.67 2.26 -2.87
N VAL A 325 -16.52 1.61 -2.93
CA VAL A 325 -16.38 0.15 -2.98
C VAL A 325 -15.36 -0.27 -1.93
N SER A 326 -15.67 -1.34 -1.18
CA SER A 326 -14.83 -1.87 -0.09
C SER A 326 -14.65 -0.84 1.05
N ARG A 327 -15.52 -0.89 2.06
CA ARG A 327 -15.51 0.05 3.19
C ARG A 327 -14.42 -0.35 4.19
N HIS A 328 -13.66 0.61 4.67
CA HIS A 328 -12.75 0.41 5.80
C HIS A 328 -13.50 -0.12 7.03
N ALA A 329 -12.95 -1.13 7.69
CA ALA A 329 -13.52 -1.69 8.92
C ALA A 329 -13.54 -0.67 10.09
N VAL A 330 -12.53 0.21 10.15
CA VAL A 330 -12.41 1.27 11.16
C VAL A 330 -12.62 2.62 10.50
N GLY A 331 -13.55 3.42 11.02
CA GLY A 331 -13.80 4.78 10.53
C GLY A 331 -12.66 5.76 10.85
N LEU A 332 -12.56 6.84 10.08
CA LEU A 332 -11.51 7.85 10.28
C LEU A 332 -11.61 8.54 11.65
N ALA A 333 -12.82 8.84 12.12
CA ALA A 333 -13.02 9.44 13.45
C ALA A 333 -12.39 8.59 14.57
N ALA A 334 -12.62 7.27 14.56
CA ALA A 334 -12.04 6.36 15.55
C ALA A 334 -10.49 6.29 15.48
N LEU A 335 -9.92 6.43 14.28
CA LEU A 335 -8.45 6.54 14.13
C LEU A 335 -7.92 7.85 14.72
N VAL A 336 -8.65 8.95 14.55
CA VAL A 336 -8.31 10.25 15.13
C VAL A 336 -8.38 10.20 16.65
N ASP A 337 -9.44 9.62 17.22
CA ASP A 337 -9.57 9.45 18.68
C ASP A 337 -8.40 8.64 19.23
N THR A 338 -8.06 7.53 18.57
CA THR A 338 -6.89 6.70 18.92
C THR A 338 -5.60 7.51 18.90
N ALA A 339 -5.39 8.35 17.89
CA ALA A 339 -4.19 9.19 17.79
C ALA A 339 -4.13 10.22 18.93
N LEU A 340 -5.24 10.91 19.22
CA LEU A 340 -5.33 11.88 20.31
C LEU A 340 -5.09 11.24 21.69
N GLU A 341 -5.66 10.06 21.94
CA GLU A 341 -5.43 9.30 23.17
C GLU A 341 -3.97 8.88 23.34
N LEU A 342 -3.33 8.39 22.28
CA LEU A 342 -1.92 7.99 22.32
C LEU A 342 -1.00 9.20 22.58
N MET A 343 -1.30 10.37 22.01
CA MET A 343 -0.54 11.60 22.33
C MET A 343 -0.76 12.06 23.77
N GLY A 344 -2.00 12.00 24.29
CA GLY A 344 -2.30 12.44 25.66
C GLY A 344 -1.68 11.54 26.74
N THR A 345 -1.78 10.22 26.57
CA THR A 345 -1.27 9.23 27.53
C THR A 345 0.25 9.23 27.63
N THR A 346 0.94 9.46 26.51
CA THR A 346 2.40 9.51 26.46
C THR A 346 2.95 10.74 27.17
N VAL A 347 2.34 11.91 26.97
CA VAL A 347 2.74 13.16 27.64
C VAL A 347 2.44 13.11 29.14
N ALA A 348 1.27 12.63 29.55
CA ALA A 348 0.88 12.54 30.97
C ALA A 348 1.67 11.46 31.76
N GLY A 349 2.16 10.42 31.10
CA GLY A 349 2.96 9.35 31.73
C GLY A 349 4.36 9.79 32.14
N ALA A 350 4.94 10.80 31.47
CA ALA A 350 6.27 11.31 31.79
C ALA A 350 6.30 12.17 33.07
N ASP A 351 5.23 12.91 33.36
CA ASP A 351 5.08 13.66 34.61
C ASP A 351 4.97 12.75 35.85
N ARG A 352 4.72 11.45 35.65
CA ARG A 352 4.63 10.43 36.72
C ARG A 352 5.86 9.53 36.82
N ALA A 353 6.85 9.64 35.94
CA ALA A 353 8.08 8.87 36.04
C ALA A 353 8.96 9.47 37.17
N PRO A 354 9.53 8.66 38.09
CA PRO A 354 10.42 9.18 39.12
C PRO A 354 11.62 9.82 38.44
N ARG A 355 11.79 11.14 38.65
CA ARG A 355 13.02 11.83 38.27
C ARG A 355 14.15 11.14 39.00
N VAL A 356 14.98 10.40 38.27
CA VAL A 356 16.24 9.89 38.81
C VAL A 356 17.04 11.11 39.21
N SER A 357 17.07 11.39 40.52
CA SER A 357 17.90 12.42 41.10
C SER A 357 19.34 12.04 40.79
N VAL A 358 19.99 12.79 39.91
CA VAL A 358 21.44 12.77 39.78
C VAL A 358 21.97 13.30 41.11
N THR A 359 22.27 12.40 42.03
CA THR A 359 23.08 12.73 43.21
C THR A 359 24.46 13.06 42.69
N THR A 360 24.73 14.36 42.59
CA THR A 360 26.08 14.92 42.54
C THR A 360 26.82 14.39 43.76
N THR A 361 27.64 13.36 43.58
CA THR A 361 28.72 13.06 44.53
C THR A 361 29.80 14.09 44.31
N ASP A 362 29.58 15.23 44.94
CA ASP A 362 30.62 16.18 45.27
C ASP A 362 31.45 15.56 46.40
N LYS A 363 32.71 15.21 46.11
CA LYS A 363 33.73 15.03 47.15
C LYS A 363 35.11 15.29 46.57
N CYS A 364 35.46 16.55 46.66
CA CYS A 364 36.82 17.06 46.60
C CYS A 364 37.51 16.85 47.96
N ALA A 365 38.77 16.41 47.89
CA ALA A 365 39.94 16.80 48.71
C ALA A 365 40.30 16.14 50.07
N CYS A 366 41.63 15.94 50.18
CA CYS A 366 42.53 15.77 51.36
C CYS A 366 42.56 14.35 51.97
N VAL A 367 43.68 13.63 52.09
CA VAL A 367 45.13 13.93 52.20
C VAL A 367 45.93 12.90 51.41
#